data_AF-A0A7V0Q561-F1
#
_entry.id   AF-A0A7V0Q561-F1
#
_cell.length_a   1.000
_cell.length_b   1.000
_cell.length_c   1.000
_cell.angle_alpha   90.00
_cell.angle_beta   90.00
_cell.angle_gamma   90.00
#
_symmetry.space_group_name_H-M   'P 1'
#
loop_
_entity.id
_entity.type
_entity.pdbx_description
1 polymer ?
#
loop_
_entity_poly.entity_id
_entity_poly.type
_entity_poly.pdbx_seq_one_letter_code
_entity_poly.pdbx_strand_id
1 'polypeptide(L)'
;MKRLMKLTGFLAGLGAAVWLMRDRLISLALPREPEPPTFRVDPTPEADDLTVIKGVGDAFASRLRQQGITTLQALAQADPAVLAKQLNVPESRVEAWIAEAGQRSAAT
;
A
#
# COMPACT_ATOMS: atom_id res chain seq x y z
N MET A 1 -7.18 37.90 -30.48
CA MET A 1 -8.36 37.01 -30.32
C MET A 1 -7.88 35.70 -29.70
N LYS A 2 -8.65 35.16 -28.74
CA LYS A 2 -8.43 33.90 -27.98
C LYS A 2 -7.16 33.91 -27.11
N ARG A 3 -7.17 34.54 -25.92
CA ARG A 3 -7.73 34.02 -24.65
C ARG A 3 -7.43 32.54 -24.46
N LEU A 4 -6.36 32.20 -23.74
CA LEU A 4 -6.34 30.97 -22.96
C LEU A 4 -5.79 31.25 -21.58
N MET A 5 -6.66 30.91 -20.63
CA MET A 5 -6.69 31.30 -19.24
C MET A 5 -5.43 30.90 -18.47
N LYS A 6 -5.04 31.77 -17.56
CA LYS A 6 -4.23 31.48 -16.38
C LYS A 6 -4.86 30.39 -15.50
N LEU A 7 -3.97 29.61 -14.88
CA LEU A 7 -4.00 29.08 -13.51
C LEU A 7 -5.22 28.30 -12.99
N THR A 8 -4.99 27.01 -12.76
CA THR A 8 -5.26 26.29 -11.49
C THR A 8 -4.34 25.07 -11.53
N GLY A 9 -3.49 24.70 -10.58
CA GLY A 9 -2.99 25.26 -9.33
C GLY A 9 -1.87 24.26 -8.93
N PHE A 10 -0.60 24.62 -9.05
CA PHE A 10 0.23 25.00 -7.90
C PHE A 10 -0.04 24.19 -6.61
N LEU A 11 0.01 22.84 -6.65
CA LEU A 11 0.00 22.01 -5.42
C LEU A 11 0.63 20.60 -5.55
N ALA A 12 1.55 20.36 -6.50
CA ALA A 12 2.33 19.11 -6.53
C ALA A 12 3.82 19.29 -6.85
N GLY A 13 4.33 20.53 -6.83
CA GLY A 13 5.75 20.83 -7.11
C GLY A 13 6.71 20.27 -6.05
N LEU A 14 6.25 20.10 -4.81
CA LEU A 14 7.05 19.48 -3.75
C LEU A 14 7.14 17.94 -3.88
N GLY A 15 6.13 17.30 -4.48
CA GLY A 15 6.14 15.85 -4.70
C GLY A 15 7.14 15.40 -5.77
N ALA A 16 7.29 16.18 -6.85
CA ALA A 16 8.21 15.84 -7.93
C ALA A 16 9.69 16.02 -7.55
N ALA A 17 10.02 17.03 -6.74
CA ALA A 17 11.40 17.23 -6.25
C ALA A 17 11.82 16.11 -5.27
N VAL A 18 10.90 15.65 -4.42
CA VAL A 18 11.12 14.51 -3.52
C VAL A 18 11.19 13.18 -4.29
N TRP A 19 10.48 13.05 -5.42
CA TRP A 19 10.54 11.87 -6.29
C TRP A 19 11.83 11.81 -7.14
N LEU A 20 12.48 12.94 -7.44
CA LEU A 20 13.74 12.98 -8.20
C LEU A 20 15.01 12.94 -7.33
N MET A 21 14.96 13.40 -6.07
CA MET A 21 16.12 13.49 -5.16
C MET A 21 16.44 12.15 -4.44
N ARG A 22 15.48 11.22 -4.38
CA ARG A 22 15.63 9.96 -3.64
C ARG A 22 16.78 9.06 -4.16
N ASP A 23 17.17 9.19 -5.43
CA ASP A 23 18.10 8.24 -6.07
C ASP A 23 19.58 8.70 -6.09
N ARG A 24 19.89 9.94 -5.67
CA ARG A 24 21.21 10.56 -5.95
C ARG A 24 22.10 10.87 -4.74
N LEU A 25 21.68 10.56 -3.51
CA LEU A 25 22.41 10.94 -2.29
C LEU A 25 23.36 9.86 -1.72
N ILE A 26 23.46 8.67 -2.32
CA ILE A 26 24.34 7.62 -1.79
C ILE A 26 25.55 7.45 -2.70
N SER A 27 26.75 7.59 -2.13
CA SER A 27 28.04 6.98 -2.58
C SER A 27 29.15 7.92 -3.06
N LEU A 28 29.44 9.00 -2.33
CA LEU A 28 30.77 9.62 -2.35
C LEU A 28 31.37 9.59 -0.93
N ALA A 29 32.37 8.72 -0.75
CA ALA A 29 33.33 8.62 0.36
C ALA A 29 32.93 7.85 1.64
N LEU A 30 33.35 6.58 1.74
CA LEU A 30 34.19 5.95 2.80
C LEU A 30 34.09 4.41 2.71
N PRO A 31 35.16 3.64 2.40
CA PRO A 31 35.18 2.21 2.68
C PRO A 31 35.48 2.02 4.17
N ARG A 32 34.46 2.16 5.02
CA ARG A 32 34.46 1.52 6.34
C ARG A 32 33.72 0.22 6.17
N GLU A 33 34.44 -0.89 6.14
CA GLU A 33 33.89 -2.24 6.18
C GLU A 33 33.00 -2.34 7.43
N PRO A 34 31.66 -2.36 7.29
CA PRO A 34 30.79 -2.48 8.45
C PRO A 34 30.92 -3.92 8.95
N GLU A 35 30.86 -4.11 10.28
CA GLU A 35 30.73 -5.44 10.87
C GLU A 35 29.69 -6.27 10.10
N PRO A 36 29.91 -7.59 9.89
CA PRO A 36 29.01 -8.43 9.11
C PRO A 36 27.59 -8.17 9.63
N PRO A 37 26.66 -7.74 8.76
CA PRO A 37 25.34 -7.38 9.22
C PRO A 37 24.77 -8.59 9.95
N THR A 38 24.51 -8.44 11.25
CA THR A 38 23.51 -9.29 11.87
C THR A 38 22.26 -9.00 11.06
N PHE A 39 21.86 -9.95 10.22
CA PHE A 39 20.64 -9.87 9.44
C PHE A 39 19.49 -9.97 10.44
N ARG A 40 19.26 -8.87 11.18
CA ARG A 40 17.98 -8.64 11.82
C ARG A 40 17.05 -8.46 10.65
N VAL A 41 16.36 -9.53 10.31
CA VAL A 41 15.07 -9.41 9.65
C VAL A 41 14.29 -8.55 10.63
N ASP A 42 14.19 -7.24 10.36
CA ASP A 42 13.14 -6.44 10.99
C ASP A 42 11.88 -7.28 10.87
N PRO A 43 11.12 -7.54 11.95
CA PRO A 43 9.92 -8.36 11.85
C PRO A 43 9.08 -7.73 10.75
N THR A 44 9.09 -8.37 9.58
CA THR A 44 8.18 -8.00 8.50
C THR A 44 6.84 -8.15 9.19
N PRO A 45 6.03 -7.07 9.30
CA PRO A 45 4.74 -7.17 9.97
C PRO A 45 4.08 -8.42 9.39
N GLU A 46 3.87 -9.43 10.25
CA GLU A 46 3.47 -10.75 9.81
C GLU A 46 2.28 -10.55 8.90
N ALA A 47 2.46 -10.88 7.62
CA ALA A 47 1.38 -10.70 6.66
C ALA A 47 0.28 -11.65 7.09
N ASP A 48 -0.88 -11.10 7.46
CA ASP A 48 -2.00 -11.92 7.85
C ASP A 48 -2.41 -12.79 6.67
N ASP A 49 -2.87 -14.00 7.00
CA ASP A 49 -3.52 -14.83 6.01
C ASP A 49 -4.89 -14.25 5.66
N LEU A 50 -4.95 -13.46 4.58
CA LEU A 50 -6.21 -12.90 4.07
C LEU A 50 -7.15 -13.97 3.52
N THR A 51 -6.69 -15.21 3.30
CA THR A 51 -7.53 -16.30 2.77
C THR A 51 -8.53 -16.84 3.80
N VAL A 52 -8.35 -16.47 5.08
CA VAL A 52 -9.32 -16.76 6.15
C VAL A 52 -10.66 -16.04 5.94
N ILE A 53 -10.70 -14.99 5.11
CA ILE A 53 -11.92 -14.24 4.78
C ILE A 53 -12.72 -15.00 3.74
N LYS A 54 -14.02 -15.19 4.00
CA LYS A 54 -14.88 -15.92 3.08
C LYS A 54 -14.97 -15.22 1.72
N GLY A 55 -14.57 -15.95 0.68
CA GLY A 55 -14.57 -15.45 -0.69
C GLY A 55 -13.28 -14.73 -1.12
N VAL A 56 -12.29 -14.60 -0.23
CA VAL A 56 -10.93 -14.22 -0.56
C VAL A 56 -10.10 -15.49 -0.72
N GLY A 57 -9.91 -15.95 -1.96
CA GLY A 57 -8.96 -17.03 -2.26
C GLY A 57 -7.55 -16.50 -2.52
N ASP A 58 -6.57 -17.38 -2.75
CA ASP A 58 -5.17 -17.03 -3.02
C ASP A 58 -4.99 -15.96 -4.10
N ALA A 59 -5.80 -16.03 -5.16
CA ALA A 59 -5.77 -15.07 -6.25
C ALA A 59 -6.15 -13.65 -5.79
N PHE A 60 -7.18 -13.52 -4.95
CA PHE A 60 -7.60 -12.23 -4.41
C PHE A 60 -6.67 -11.76 -3.30
N ALA A 61 -6.22 -12.65 -2.42
CA ALA A 61 -5.20 -12.35 -1.42
C ALA A 61 -3.93 -11.78 -2.07
N SER A 62 -3.48 -12.38 -3.18
CA SER A 62 -2.31 -11.88 -3.92
C SER A 62 -2.55 -10.50 -4.52
N ARG A 63 -3.74 -10.22 -5.07
CA ARG A 63 -4.08 -8.90 -5.60
C ARG A 63 -4.20 -7.85 -4.50
N LEU A 64 -4.75 -8.21 -3.34
CA LEU A 64 -4.81 -7.36 -2.15
C LEU A 64 -3.39 -6.97 -1.69
N ARG A 65 -2.48 -7.96 -1.63
CA ARG A 65 -1.06 -7.71 -1.33
C ARG A 65 -0.41 -6.78 -2.36
N GLN A 66 -0.76 -6.90 -3.64
CA GLN A 66 -0.27 -5.97 -4.68
C GLN A 66 -0.78 -4.54 -4.48
N GLN A 67 -1.92 -4.35 -3.81
CA GLN A 67 -2.42 -3.02 -3.39
C GLN A 67 -1.82 -2.56 -2.05
N GLY A 68 -0.86 -3.30 -1.48
CA GLY A 68 -0.27 -3.01 -0.17
C GLY A 68 -1.11 -3.46 1.02
N ILE A 69 -2.21 -4.18 0.80
CA ILE A 69 -3.06 -4.72 1.85
C ILE A 69 -2.52 -6.11 2.22
N THR A 70 -1.75 -6.16 3.30
CA THR A 70 -1.12 -7.40 3.78
C THR A 70 -1.66 -7.86 5.14
N THR A 71 -2.54 -7.09 5.78
CA THR A 71 -3.11 -7.41 7.10
C THR A 71 -4.63 -7.28 7.10
N LEU A 72 -5.30 -7.99 8.01
CA LEU A 72 -6.74 -7.89 8.23
C LEU A 72 -7.13 -6.48 8.66
N GLN A 73 -6.30 -5.83 9.49
CA GLN A 73 -6.53 -4.45 9.90
C GLN A 73 -6.44 -3.47 8.72
N ALA A 74 -5.44 -3.64 7.84
CA ALA A 74 -5.31 -2.79 6.65
C ALA A 74 -6.49 -2.96 5.70
N LEU A 75 -7.00 -4.18 5.56
CA LEU A 75 -8.20 -4.43 4.78
C LEU A 75 -9.43 -3.79 5.42
N ALA A 76 -9.61 -3.92 6.74
CA ALA A 76 -10.72 -3.33 7.47
C ALA A 76 -10.78 -1.80 7.39
N GLN A 77 -9.64 -1.14 7.16
CA GLN A 77 -9.52 0.32 7.01
C GLN A 77 -9.54 0.80 5.55
N ALA A 78 -9.58 -0.12 4.58
CA ALA A 78 -9.57 0.22 3.17
C ALA A 78 -10.91 0.84 2.73
N ASP A 79 -10.88 1.65 1.67
CA ASP A 79 -12.08 2.18 1.03
C ASP A 79 -12.67 1.12 0.07
N PRO A 80 -13.92 0.66 0.29
CA PRO A 80 -14.55 -0.37 -0.53
C PRO A 80 -14.68 0.04 -2.00
N ALA A 81 -15.03 1.29 -2.29
CA ALA A 81 -15.25 1.76 -3.65
C ALA A 81 -13.93 1.81 -4.45
N VAL A 82 -12.86 2.30 -3.80
CA VAL A 82 -11.52 2.34 -4.40
C VAL A 82 -11.00 0.94 -4.67
N LEU A 83 -11.10 0.06 -3.68
CA LEU A 83 -10.57 -1.30 -3.77
C LEU A 83 -11.37 -2.17 -4.74
N ALA A 84 -12.69 -2.00 -4.80
CA ALA A 84 -13.56 -2.67 -5.78
C ALA A 84 -13.17 -2.32 -7.22
N LYS A 85 -12.90 -1.04 -7.48
CA LYS A 85 -12.42 -0.58 -8.79
C LYS A 85 -11.06 -1.16 -9.14
N GLN A 86 -10.12 -1.19 -8.20
CA GLN A 86 -8.77 -1.75 -8.42
C GLN A 86 -8.81 -3.26 -8.68
N LEU A 87 -9.67 -3.98 -7.97
CA LEU A 87 -9.79 -5.44 -8.08
C LEU A 87 -10.76 -5.88 -9.18
N ASN A 88 -11.48 -4.94 -9.81
CA ASN A 88 -12.54 -5.17 -10.78
C ASN A 88 -13.58 -6.18 -10.27
N VAL A 89 -14.07 -5.95 -9.06
CA VAL A 89 -15.13 -6.74 -8.40
C VAL A 89 -16.26 -5.83 -7.92
N PRO A 90 -17.46 -6.37 -7.66
CA PRO A 90 -18.55 -5.57 -7.09
C PRO A 90 -18.17 -4.99 -5.73
N GLU A 91 -18.54 -3.74 -5.48
CA GLU A 91 -18.28 -3.04 -4.20
C GLU A 91 -18.86 -3.80 -3.00
N SER A 92 -20.09 -4.31 -3.13
CA SER A 92 -20.73 -5.12 -2.09
C SER A 92 -19.95 -6.37 -1.67
N ARG A 93 -19.12 -6.91 -2.56
CA ARG A 93 -18.23 -8.03 -2.21
C ARG A 93 -17.07 -7.55 -1.35
N VAL A 94 -16.51 -6.38 -1.67
CA VAL A 94 -15.42 -5.78 -0.90
C VAL A 94 -15.92 -5.33 0.47
N GLU A 95 -17.10 -4.73 0.55
CA GLU A 95 -17.75 -4.40 1.83
C GLU A 95 -17.87 -5.62 2.75
N ALA A 96 -18.28 -6.77 2.19
CA ALA A 96 -18.35 -8.02 2.94
C ALA A 96 -16.98 -8.47 3.47
N TRP A 97 -15.92 -8.35 2.66
CA TRP A 97 -14.55 -8.66 3.08
C TRP A 97 -14.06 -7.73 4.19
N ILE A 98 -14.32 -6.43 4.06
CA ILE A 98 -13.95 -5.41 5.06
C ILE A 98 -14.66 -5.66 6.38
N ALA A 99 -15.96 -5.96 6.34
CA ALA A 99 -16.75 -6.26 7.53
C ALA A 99 -16.22 -7.51 8.26
N GLU A 100 -15.87 -8.57 7.53
CA GLU A 100 -15.29 -9.79 8.11
C GLU A 100 -13.87 -9.54 8.64
N ALA A 101 -13.04 -8.78 7.92
CA ALA A 101 -11.70 -8.41 8.35
C ALA A 101 -11.73 -7.59 9.66
N GLY A 102 -12.70 -6.67 9.80
CA GLY A 102 -12.88 -5.90 11.03
C GLY A 102 -13.27 -6.77 12.22
N GLN A 103 -14.14 -7.77 12.01
CA GLN A 103 -14.53 -8.71 13.06
C GLN A 103 -13.35 -9.58 13.50
N ARG A 104 -12.53 -10.03 12.56
CA ARG A 104 -11.38 -10.92 12.84
C ARG A 104 -10.20 -10.18 13.45
N SER A 105 -9.90 -8.97 12.99
CA SER A 105 -8.81 -8.16 13.55
C SER A 105 -9.10 -7.68 14.98
N ALA A 106 -10.36 -7.56 15.37
CA ALA A 106 -10.76 -7.25 16.75
C ALA A 106 -10.71 -8.46 17.70
N ALA A 107 -10.60 -9.69 17.17
CA ALA A 107 -10.58 -10.93 17.95
C ALA A 107 -9.16 -11.44 18.24
N THR A 108 -8.14 -10.79 17.67
CA THR A 108 -6.71 -11.04 17.90
C THR A 108 -6.16 -10.05 18.92
#